data_AF-A0A968C0D3-F1
#
_entry.id   AF-A0A968C0D3-F1
#
_cell.length_a   1.000
_cell.length_b   1.000
_cell.length_c   1.000
_cell.angle_alpha   90.00
_cell.angle_beta   90.00
_cell.angle_gamma   90.00
#
_symmetry.space_group_name_H-M   'P 1'
#
loop_
_entity.id
_entity.type
_entity.pdbx_description
1 polymer ?
#
loop_
_entity_poly.entity_id
_entity_poly.type
_entity_poly.pdbx_seq_one_letter_code
_entity_poly.pdbx_strand_id
1 'polypeptide(L)'
;ERFHSYRLLRSVKNRFGSTDEVGVFEMSGQGMLEVANPSEAFLSERLDGTGSAIAVTLEGTRPLLVEIQALTSTTSFGHPRRTANGIDFNRLLLLAAV
;
A
#
# COMPACT_ATOMS: atom_id res chain seq x y z
N GLU A 1 4.77 9.74 8.44
CA GLU A 1 3.92 9.75 9.65
C GLU A 1 2.41 9.59 9.41
N ARG A 2 1.91 9.55 8.17
CA ARG A 2 0.46 9.30 7.87
C ARG A 2 0.02 7.84 7.82
N PHE A 3 0.93 6.86 7.93
CA PHE A 3 0.61 5.43 7.89
C PHE A 3 0.11 4.85 9.24
N HIS A 4 -0.30 5.70 10.19
CA HIS A 4 -0.54 5.31 11.59
C HIS A 4 -2.01 5.30 12.05
N SER A 5 -2.98 5.55 11.18
CA SER A 5 -4.41 5.53 11.56
C SER A 5 -4.87 4.13 11.97
N TYR A 6 -4.42 3.12 11.22
CA TYR A 6 -4.79 1.72 11.44
C TYR A 6 -3.71 0.94 12.20
N ARG A 7 -4.16 0.08 13.11
CA ARG A 7 -3.34 -0.87 13.87
C ARG A 7 -3.73 -2.29 13.49
N LEU A 8 -2.73 -3.11 13.21
CA LEU A 8 -2.90 -4.50 12.80
C LEU A 8 -2.55 -5.42 13.98
N LEU A 9 -3.45 -6.33 14.31
CA LEU A 9 -3.21 -7.43 15.25
C LEU A 9 -3.11 -8.72 14.44
N ARG A 10 -1.96 -9.42 14.51
CA ARG A 10 -1.80 -10.73 13.88
C ARG A 10 -1.44 -11.78 14.92
N SER A 11 -1.87 -13.02 14.68
CA SER A 11 -1.37 -14.16 15.45
C SER A 11 -0.11 -14.72 14.80
N VAL A 12 1.00 -14.74 15.56
CA VAL A 12 2.26 -15.35 15.08
C VAL A 12 2.28 -16.86 15.34
N LYS A 13 1.63 -17.30 16.43
CA LYS A 13 1.42 -18.70 16.76
C LYS A 13 0.04 -18.85 17.38
N ASN A 14 -0.75 -19.75 16.83
CA ASN A 14 -2.06 -20.10 17.35
C ASN A 14 -2.18 -21.62 17.47
N ARG A 15 -2.37 -22.14 18.69
CA ARG A 15 -2.52 -23.58 18.92
C ARG A 15 -3.96 -24.06 18.67
N PHE A 16 -4.91 -23.11 18.56
CA PHE A 16 -6.34 -23.39 18.55
C PHE A 16 -7.05 -22.77 17.33
N GLY A 17 -6.30 -22.31 16.33
CA GLY A 17 -6.84 -21.62 15.17
C GLY A 17 -5.76 -21.24 14.15
N SER A 18 -6.13 -20.41 13.18
CA SER A 18 -5.22 -19.97 12.12
C SER A 18 -4.21 -18.93 12.63
N THR A 19 -3.06 -18.86 11.94
CA THR A 19 -2.06 -17.78 12.08
C THR A 19 -2.17 -16.72 10.98
N ASP A 20 -3.00 -16.97 9.97
CA ASP A 20 -3.16 -16.07 8.83
C ASP A 20 -4.21 -14.98 9.09
N GLU A 21 -4.90 -15.06 10.22
CA GLU A 21 -5.87 -14.06 10.65
C GLU A 21 -5.19 -12.75 11.06
N VAL A 22 -5.77 -11.65 10.57
CA VAL A 22 -5.36 -10.29 10.89
C VAL A 22 -6.61 -9.51 11.29
N GLY A 23 -6.59 -8.96 12.51
CA GLY A 23 -7.55 -7.96 12.96
C GLY A 23 -7.06 -6.57 12.63
N VAL A 24 -7.92 -5.72 12.08
CA VAL A 24 -7.62 -4.33 11.74
C VAL A 24 -8.43 -3.43 12.67
N PHE A 25 -7.76 -2.45 13.28
CA PHE A 25 -8.38 -1.57 14.27
C PHE A 25 -7.96 -0.11 14.07
N GLU A 26 -8.81 0.81 14.49
CA GLU A 26 -8.53 2.25 14.52
C GLU A 26 -8.66 2.78 15.95
N MET A 27 -7.78 3.72 16.32
CA MET A 27 -7.86 4.38 17.63
C MET A 27 -8.79 5.59 17.54
N SER A 28 -9.93 5.52 18.23
CA SER A 28 -10.89 6.62 18.38
C SER A 28 -10.82 7.24 19.78
N GLY A 29 -11.60 8.29 20.03
CA GLY A 29 -11.77 8.87 21.37
C GLY A 29 -12.38 7.91 22.39
N GLN A 30 -13.05 6.84 21.93
CA GLN A 30 -13.62 5.79 22.79
C GLN A 30 -12.65 4.59 22.96
N GLY A 31 -11.48 4.62 22.32
CA GLY A 31 -10.50 3.54 22.34
C GLY A 31 -10.37 2.83 20.98
N MET A 32 -9.91 1.58 21.03
CA MET A 32 -9.67 0.75 19.84
C MET A 32 -10.99 0.20 19.28
N LEU A 33 -11.35 0.61 18.07
CA LEU A 33 -12.51 0.12 17.35
C LEU A 33 -12.09 -0.82 16.23
N GLU A 34 -12.84 -1.90 16.03
CA GLU A 34 -12.62 -2.85 14.94
C GLU A 34 -13.02 -2.24 13.59
N VAL A 35 -12.20 -2.45 12.57
CA VAL A 35 -12.51 -2.11 11.18
C VAL A 35 -13.08 -3.34 10.49
N ALA A 36 -14.40 -3.40 10.39
CA ALA A 36 -15.12 -4.57 9.87
C ALA A 36 -14.82 -4.88 8.40
N ASN A 37 -14.53 -3.86 7.58
CA ASN A 37 -14.16 -4.02 6.17
C ASN A 37 -12.84 -3.29 5.86
N PRO A 38 -11.69 -3.94 6.07
CA PRO A 38 -10.40 -3.31 5.84
C PRO A 38 -10.21 -2.88 4.39
N SER A 39 -10.69 -3.68 3.44
CA SER A 39 -10.56 -3.39 2.00
C SER A 39 -11.21 -2.06 1.63
N GLU A 40 -12.42 -1.80 2.13
CA GLU A 40 -13.12 -0.54 1.91
C GLU A 40 -12.41 0.62 2.60
N ALA A 41 -11.97 0.43 3.86
CA ALA A 41 -11.20 1.45 4.59
C ALA A 41 -9.92 1.86 3.84
N PHE A 42 -9.14 0.90 3.35
CA PHE A 42 -7.92 1.17 2.57
C PHE A 42 -8.20 1.75 1.17
N LEU A 43 -9.33 1.41 0.54
CA LEU A 43 -9.71 1.91 -0.78
C LEU A 43 -10.43 3.26 -0.73
N SER A 44 -11.00 3.65 0.42
CA SER A 44 -11.74 4.90 0.60
C SER A 44 -10.88 6.17 0.46
N GLU A 45 -9.57 6.07 0.71
CA GLU A 45 -8.62 7.17 0.50
C GLU A 45 -8.24 7.35 -0.97
N ARG A 46 -8.69 6.45 -1.86
CA ARG A 46 -8.42 6.53 -3.27
C ARG A 46 -9.21 7.68 -3.90
N LEU A 47 -8.49 8.65 -4.44
CA LEU A 47 -9.08 9.58 -5.40
C LEU A 47 -9.42 8.82 -6.68
N ASP A 48 -10.63 8.96 -7.18
CA ASP A 48 -11.01 8.38 -8.48
C ASP A 48 -10.11 8.98 -9.57
N GLY A 49 -9.14 8.19 -10.03
CA GLY A 49 -8.08 8.65 -10.93
C GLY A 49 -7.33 7.51 -11.58
N THR A 50 -6.75 7.80 -12.74
CA THR A 50 -5.87 6.86 -13.47
C THR A 50 -4.45 6.96 -12.94
N GLY A 51 -3.64 5.92 -13.17
CA GLY A 51 -2.24 5.92 -12.75
C GLY A 51 -1.99 5.53 -11.29
N SER A 52 -2.95 4.91 -10.62
CA SER A 52 -2.78 4.32 -9.28
C SER A 52 -3.01 2.81 -9.31
N ALA A 53 -2.18 2.05 -8.58
CA ALA A 53 -2.31 0.61 -8.38
C ALA A 53 -1.92 0.23 -6.94
N ILE A 54 -2.70 -0.68 -6.33
CA ILE A 54 -2.38 -1.22 -5.00
C ILE A 54 -1.55 -2.49 -5.15
N ALA A 55 -0.46 -2.57 -4.38
CA ALA A 55 0.38 -3.75 -4.29
C ALA A 55 0.54 -4.17 -2.83
N VAL A 56 0.63 -5.49 -2.60
CA VAL A 56 1.08 -6.02 -1.31
C VAL A 56 2.60 -6.14 -1.36
N THR A 57 3.27 -5.50 -0.43
CA THR A 57 4.72 -5.61 -0.22
C THR A 57 5.02 -6.29 1.10
N LEU A 58 6.27 -6.74 1.28
CA LEU A 58 6.73 -7.34 2.52
C LEU A 58 7.83 -6.48 3.13
N GLU A 59 7.61 -6.01 4.35
CA GLU A 59 8.65 -5.49 5.23
C GLU A 59 9.09 -6.62 6.16
N GLY A 60 10.14 -7.35 5.78
CA GLY A 60 10.47 -8.63 6.42
C GLY A 60 9.35 -9.66 6.23
N THR A 61 8.65 -10.03 7.30
CA THR A 61 7.46 -10.92 7.26
C THR A 61 6.12 -10.18 7.36
N ARG A 62 6.16 -8.84 7.46
CA ARG A 62 4.96 -8.01 7.60
C ARG A 62 4.41 -7.63 6.23
N PRO A 63 3.21 -8.10 5.85
CA PRO A 63 2.56 -7.62 4.64
C PRO A 63 2.08 -6.18 4.85
N LEU A 64 2.43 -5.32 3.90
CA LEU A 64 2.03 -3.92 3.84
C LEU A 64 1.34 -3.65 2.51
N LEU A 65 0.14 -3.12 2.58
CA LEU A 65 -0.51 -2.54 1.41
C LEU A 65 0.18 -1.21 1.09
N VAL A 66 0.67 -1.07 -0.13
CA VAL A 66 1.26 0.16 -0.63
C VAL A 66 0.57 0.56 -1.93
N GLU A 67 0.38 1.86 -2.09
CA GLU A 67 -0.11 2.44 -3.34
C GLU A 67 1.09 2.84 -4.21
N ILE A 68 1.11 2.36 -5.45
CA ILE A 68 2.06 2.76 -6.49
C ILE A 68 1.34 3.74 -7.41
N GLN A 69 1.94 4.92 -7.56
CA GLN A 69 1.41 5.98 -8.41
C GLN A 69 2.35 6.26 -9.58
N ALA A 70 1.77 6.52 -10.74
CA ALA A 70 2.47 6.84 -11.97
C ALA A 70 1.73 7.95 -12.72
N LEU A 71 2.52 8.89 -13.25
CA LEU A 71 2.06 9.93 -14.16
C LEU A 71 2.89 9.88 -15.43
N THR A 72 2.23 9.64 -16.56
CA THR A 72 2.88 9.59 -17.88
C THR A 72 2.26 10.64 -18.78
N SER A 73 3.11 11.40 -19.47
CA SER A 73 2.69 12.35 -20.49
C SER A 73 3.69 12.34 -21.66
N THR A 74 3.22 12.75 -22.83
CA THR A 74 4.07 12.91 -24.01
C THR A 74 5.10 14.01 -23.75
N THR A 75 6.37 13.73 -24.01
CA THR A 75 7.43 14.73 -23.84
C THR A 75 7.42 15.73 -24.98
N SER A 76 7.62 17.02 -24.66
CA SER A 76 7.91 18.07 -25.63
C SER A 76 9.42 18.35 -25.78
N PHE A 77 10.26 17.64 -25.03
CA PHE A 77 11.72 17.78 -25.04
C PHE A 77 12.39 16.70 -25.89
N GLY A 78 13.67 16.91 -26.23
CA GLY A 78 14.45 15.93 -27.00
C GLY A 78 14.65 14.58 -26.30
N HIS A 79 14.61 14.55 -24.96
CA HIS A 79 14.66 13.32 -24.18
C HIS A 79 13.53 13.26 -23.16
N PRO A 80 12.79 12.13 -23.05
CA PRO A 80 11.73 11.97 -22.08
C PRO A 80 12.29 11.92 -20.65
N ARG A 81 11.70 12.73 -19.76
CA ARG A 81 12.05 12.72 -18.34
C ARG A 81 11.45 11.49 -17.67
N ARG A 82 12.28 10.75 -16.92
CA ARG A 82 11.87 9.65 -16.04
C ARG A 82 12.30 10.00 -14.62
N THR A 83 11.38 9.97 -13.66
CA THR A 83 11.66 10.26 -12.25
C THR A 83 11.04 9.15 -11.42
N ALA A 84 11.79 8.62 -10.46
CA ALA A 84 11.32 7.62 -9.51
C ALA A 84 11.48 8.15 -8.08
N ASN A 85 10.51 7.85 -7.22
CA ASN A 85 10.59 8.09 -5.78
C ASN A 85 10.02 6.85 -5.06
N GLY A 86 10.73 6.33 -4.06
CA GLY A 86 10.32 5.13 -3.32
C GLY A 86 10.45 3.81 -4.10
N ILE A 87 10.92 3.83 -5.35
CA ILE A 87 11.22 2.64 -6.16
C ILE A 87 12.61 2.74 -6.78
N ASP A 88 13.24 1.59 -7.01
CA ASP A 88 14.52 1.54 -7.72
C ASP A 88 14.38 2.06 -9.16
N PHE A 89 15.28 2.95 -9.55
CA PHE A 89 15.23 3.60 -10.86
C PHE A 89 15.52 2.62 -12.01
N ASN A 90 16.46 1.70 -11.82
CA ASN A 90 16.79 0.72 -12.87
C ASN A 90 15.64 -0.26 -13.08
N ARG A 91 14.95 -0.66 -12.02
CA ARG A 91 13.72 -1.47 -12.10
C ARG A 91 12.63 -0.75 -12.88
N LEU A 92 12.43 0.55 -12.68
CA LEU A 92 11.50 1.35 -13.47
C LEU A 92 11.87 1.33 -14.97
N LEU A 93 13.17 1.48 -15.29
CA LEU A 93 13.63 1.46 -16.69
C LEU A 93 13.40 0.10 -17.35
N LEU A 94 13.66 -1.00 -16.63
CA LEU A 94 13.40 -2.35 -17.14
C LEU A 94 11.91 -2.60 -17.36
N LEU A 95 11.05 -2.20 -16.41
CA LEU A 95 9.60 -2.34 -16.55
C LEU A 95 9.06 -1.53 -17.74
N ALA A 96 9.61 -0.36 -18.01
CA ALA A 96 9.22 0.47 -19.15
C ALA A 96 9.71 -0.06 -20.51
N ALA A 97 10.62 -1.05 -20.53
CA ALA A 97 11.18 -1.64 -21.74
C ALA A 97 10.46 -2.94 -22.17
N VAL A 98 9.66 -3.54 -21.29
CA VAL A 98 8.83 -4.73 -21.56
C VAL A 98 7.52 -4.30 -22.21
#